data_AF-A0A920M9W0-F1
#
_entry.id   AF-A0A920M9W0-F1
#
_cell.length_a   1.000
_cell.length_b   1.000
_cell.length_c   1.000
_cell.angle_alpha   90.00
_cell.angle_beta   90.00
_cell.angle_gamma   90.00
#
_symmetry.space_group_name_H-M   'P 1'
#
loop_
_entity.id
_entity.type
_entity.pdbx_description
1 polymer ?
#
loop_
_entity_poly.entity_id
_entity_poly.type
_entity_poly.pdbx_seq_one_letter_code
_entity_poly.pdbx_strand_id
1 'polypeptide(L)' 'MTSGPVFIQVLEGEDAISKNRELMGNTDPSKADPGTIRADFAQTIDANAVHGSDSEISAEREIAFFFSDL' A
#
# COMPACT_ATOMS: atom_id res chain seq x y z
N MET A 1 -0.79 2.16 -13.42
CA MET A 1 0.26 2.83 -12.61
C MET A 1 1.27 3.62 -13.45
N THR A 2 0.97 4.08 -14.68
CA THR A 2 1.92 4.85 -15.53
C THR A 2 1.33 6.16 -16.07
N SER A 3 0.11 6.53 -15.68
CA SER A 3 -0.54 7.78 -16.06
C SER A 3 0.02 9.02 -15.34
N GLY A 4 0.89 8.83 -14.35
CA GLY A 4 1.54 9.89 -13.59
C GLY A 4 2.67 9.34 -12.70
N PRO A 5 3.46 10.21 -12.06
CA PRO A 5 4.52 9.81 -11.13
C PRO A 5 3.92 9.15 -9.88
N VAL A 6 4.73 8.32 -9.21
CA VAL A 6 4.39 7.67 -7.94
C VAL A 6 5.44 7.98 -6.88
N PHE A 7 5.05 7.90 -5.61
CA PHE A 7 5.97 7.99 -4.48
C PHE A 7 6.13 6.59 -3.87
N ILE A 8 7.38 6.13 -3.73
CA ILE A 8 7.73 4.79 -3.26
C ILE A 8 8.58 4.92 -2.01
N GLN A 9 8.29 4.15 -0.98
CA GLN A 9 8.97 4.17 0.31
C GLN A 9 9.02 2.77 0.93
N VAL A 10 10.00 2.53 1.79
CA VAL A 10 10.09 1.35 2.66
C VAL A 10 9.62 1.76 4.05
N LEU A 11 8.68 1.02 4.63
CA LEU A 11 8.21 1.22 6.00
C LEU A 11 8.74 0.11 6.89
N GLU A 12 9.38 0.48 8.00
CA GLU A 12 9.98 -0.46 8.96
C GLU A 12 9.27 -0.37 10.31
N GLY A 13 9.10 -1.53 10.96
CA GLY A 13 8.52 -1.63 12.30
C GLY A 13 8.03 -3.03 12.62
N GLU A 14 7.74 -3.28 13.89
CA GLU A 14 7.06 -4.52 14.31
C GLU A 14 5.68 -4.62 13.64
N ASP A 15 5.38 -5.78 13.05
CA ASP A 15 4.15 -6.02 12.29
C ASP A 15 3.90 -5.03 11.14
N ALA A 16 4.96 -4.46 10.53
CA ALA A 16 4.85 -3.40 9.52
C ALA A 16 3.89 -3.74 8.37
N ILE A 17 3.89 -4.99 7.90
CA ILE A 17 3.01 -5.44 6.81
C ILE A 17 1.54 -5.37 7.24
N SER A 18 1.18 -5.98 8.37
CA SER A 18 -0.21 -6.01 8.82
C SER A 18 -0.70 -4.61 9.19
N LYS A 19 0.12 -3.82 9.91
CA LYS A 19 -0.18 -2.44 10.27
C LYS A 19 -0.36 -1.55 9.06
N ASN A 20 0.51 -1.65 8.05
CA ASN A 20 0.34 -0.91 6.81
C ASN A 20 -0.98 -1.30 6.11
N ARG A 21 -1.32 -2.59 6.07
CA ARG A 21 -2.59 -3.06 5.48
C ARG A 21 -3.82 -2.56 6.22
N GLU A 22 -3.76 -2.50 7.54
CA GLU A 22 -4.81 -1.91 8.38
C GLU A 22 -4.98 -0.41 8.08
N LEU A 23 -3.87 0.35 8.04
CA LEU A 23 -3.89 1.78 7.70
C LEU A 23 -4.42 2.02 6.27
N MET A 24 -4.06 1.17 5.31
CA MET A 24 -4.54 1.28 3.94
C MET A 24 -6.05 1.06 3.84
N GLY A 25 -6.60 0.11 4.59
CA GLY A 25 -8.00 -0.28 4.51
C GLY A 25 -8.32 -1.22 3.33
N ASN A 26 -9.60 -1.59 3.21
CA ASN A 26 -10.08 -2.52 2.18
C ASN A 26 -9.72 -2.04 0.77
N THR A 27 -9.34 -2.95 -0.12
CA THR A 27 -9.00 -2.66 -1.53
C THR A 27 -10.13 -1.94 -2.26
N ASP A 28 -11.38 -2.30 -1.97
CA ASP A 28 -12.57 -1.60 -2.43
C ASP A 28 -12.90 -0.49 -1.42
N PRO A 29 -12.73 0.80 -1.78
CA PRO A 29 -12.92 1.91 -0.84
C PRO A 29 -14.36 2.02 -0.33
N SER A 30 -15.36 1.47 -1.05
CA SER A 30 -16.74 1.42 -0.56
C SER A 30 -16.93 0.48 0.65
N LYS A 31 -15.94 -0.38 0.90
CA LYS A 31 -15.89 -1.35 2.01
C LYS A 31 -14.77 -1.06 2.99
N ALA A 32 -14.06 0.06 2.84
CA ALA A 32 -12.98 0.45 3.73
C ALA A 32 -13.55 1.17 4.95
N ASP A 33 -13.00 0.88 6.13
CA ASP A 33 -13.45 1.49 7.38
C ASP A 33 -13.11 2.99 7.41
N PRO A 34 -13.97 3.85 8.00
CA PRO A 34 -13.70 5.28 8.11
C PRO A 34 -12.35 5.60 8.76
N GLY A 35 -11.60 6.54 8.18
CA GLY A 35 -10.27 6.93 8.66
C GLY A 35 -9.11 6.07 8.14
N THR A 36 -9.38 5.05 7.32
CA THR A 36 -8.33 4.38 6.53
C THR A 36 -7.97 5.19 5.29
N ILE A 37 -6.75 5.02 4.78
CA ILE A 37 -6.25 5.78 3.61
C ILE A 37 -7.19 5.62 2.42
N ARG A 38 -7.70 4.41 2.16
CA ARG A 38 -8.63 4.19 1.04
C ARG A 38 -10.01 4.78 1.27
N ALA A 39 -10.52 4.78 2.49
CA ALA A 39 -11.80 5.45 2.77
C ALA A 39 -11.70 6.96 2.53
N ASP A 40 -10.57 7.58 2.87
CA ASP A 40 -10.42 9.03 2.83
C ASP A 40 -9.92 9.56 1.48
N PHE A 41 -9.12 8.78 0.73
CA PHE A 41 -8.37 9.30 -0.44
C PHE A 41 -8.55 8.51 -1.75
N ALA A 42 -9.15 7.32 -1.74
CA ALA A 42 -9.39 6.58 -2.97
C ALA A 42 -10.60 7.15 -3.74
N GLN A 43 -10.54 7.10 -5.08
CA GLN A 43 -11.65 7.52 -5.93
C GLN A 43 -12.54 6.34 -6.34
N THR A 44 -11.92 5.22 -6.70
CA THR A 44 -12.58 3.99 -7.17
C THR A 44 -11.74 2.78 -6.80
N ILE A 45 -12.25 1.57 -7.06
CA ILE A 45 -11.48 0.32 -6.90
C ILE A 45 -10.22 0.28 -7.79
N ASP A 46 -10.29 0.86 -8.99
CA ASP A 46 -9.17 0.91 -9.95
C ASP A 46 -8.18 2.05 -9.65
N ALA A 47 -8.62 3.08 -8.93
CA ALA A 47 -7.84 4.25 -8.52
C ALA A 47 -7.87 4.39 -6.98
N ASN A 48 -7.37 3.35 -6.29
CA ASN A 48 -7.51 3.17 -4.85
C ASN A 48 -6.38 3.78 -3.99
N ALA A 49 -5.76 4.84 -4.49
CA ALA A 49 -4.72 5.66 -3.84
C ALA A 49 -3.38 4.98 -3.51
N VAL A 50 -3.37 3.81 -2.86
CA VAL A 50 -2.16 3.20 -2.28
C VAL A 50 -2.03 1.70 -2.53
N HIS A 51 -0.78 1.26 -2.63
CA HIS A 51 -0.35 -0.14 -2.66
C HIS A 51 0.48 -0.45 -1.40
N GLY A 52 0.46 -1.70 -0.98
CA GLY A 52 1.35 -2.23 0.05
C GLY A 52 1.37 -3.75 -0.02
N SER A 53 2.53 -4.32 0.28
CA SER A 53 2.77 -5.76 0.19
C SER A 53 1.80 -6.56 1.07
N ASP A 54 1.49 -7.78 0.66
CA ASP A 54 0.51 -8.65 1.32
C ASP A 54 1.11 -9.73 2.24
N SER A 55 2.44 -9.87 2.20
CA SER A 55 3.20 -10.90 2.90
C SER A 55 4.67 -10.52 2.93
N GLU A 56 5.45 -11.17 3.81
CA GLU A 56 6.90 -11.00 3.90
C GLU A 56 7.59 -11.31 2.57
N ILE A 57 7.20 -12.42 1.92
CA ILE A 57 7.72 -12.83 0.61
C ILE A 57 7.46 -11.78 -0.47
N SER A 58 6.24 -11.21 -0.50
CA SER A 58 5.93 -10.12 -1.44
C SER A 58 6.71 -8.85 -1.10
N ALA A 59 6.86 -8.52 0.18
CA ALA A 59 7.59 -7.34 0.62
C ALA A 59 9.07 -7.41 0.23
N GLU A 60 9.76 -8.52 0.49
CA GLU A 60 11.15 -8.73 0.08
C GLU A 60 11.33 -8.54 -1.43
N ARG A 61 10.48 -9.19 -2.23
CA ARG A 61 10.52 -9.07 -3.70
C ARG A 61 10.26 -7.63 -4.18
N GLU A 62 9.27 -6.96 -3.60
CA GLU A 62 8.86 -5.62 -4.02
C GLU A 62 9.88 -4.54 -3.60
N ILE A 63 10.48 -4.67 -2.42
CA ILE A 63 11.55 -3.79 -1.96
C ILE A 63 12.75 -3.94 -2.90
N ALA A 64 13.22 -5.17 -3.14
CA ALA A 64 14.36 -5.42 -4.03
C ALA A 64 14.10 -4.97 -5.48
N PHE A 65 12.85 -4.94 -5.92
CA PHE A 65 12.48 -4.46 -7.25
C PHE A 65 12.69 -2.94 -7.42
N PHE A 66 12.37 -2.14 -6.39
CA PHE A 66 12.47 -0.67 -6.47
C PHE A 66 13.76 -0.11 -5.86
N PHE A 67 14.38 -0.83 -4.93
CA PHE A 67 15.55 -0.41 -4.19
C PHE A 67 16.64 -1.48 -4.26
N SER A 68 17.36 -1.53 -5.38
CA SER A 68 18.41 -2.55 -5.62
C SER A 68 19.65 -2.40 -4.75
N ASP A 69 19.85 -1.23 -4.13
CA ASP A 69 21.03 -0.88 -3.34
C ASP A 69 20.79 -1.01 -1.82
N LEU A 70 19.61 -1.51 -1.44
CA LEU A 70 19.19 -1.85 -0.08
C LEU A 70 19.39 -3.35 0.17
#